data_AF-A0A1H0X7M6-F1
#
_entry.id   AF-A0A1H0X7M6-F1
#
_cell.length_a   1.000
_cell.length_b   1.000
_cell.length_c   1.000
_cell.angle_alpha   90.00
_cell.angle_beta   90.00
_cell.angle_gamma   90.00
#
_symmetry.space_group_name_H-M   'P 1'
#
loop_
_entity.id
_entity.type
_entity.pdbx_description
1 polymer ?
#
loop_
_entity_poly.entity_id
_entity_poly.type
_entity_poly.pdbx_seq_one_letter_code
_entity_poly.pdbx_strand_id
1 'polypeptide(L)'
;MSYISYCKIVVSIAVLCLLGFACTSPSQQQVSTDKALAKQGKPKNIAYTDTSFKVIHVFVALCDNKYQGIVPVPPKIGNGQDPDNNLYWGCDNGVRTYFKKSKDWQLVKTQKVSRMILERLVFKHRTKKVYLVADAWDGQSIEKTTTDFLYSNSGQLKDTIHYNKQIIGIDGNAQLLAYIGHDGLMDFQLSNSFKNADGKTRDCIILACISKKYFTGFVDQAKANPLIWTTGLMCPEAYTLHDAITGYINQETNESIRNRGVLAYNKYQKCGIKAAQGLLVSGR
;
A
#
# COMPACT_ATOMS: atom_id res chain seq x y z
N MET A 1 -24.21 1.66 -6.04
CA MET A 1 -24.60 0.60 -5.08
C MET A 1 -23.45 0.38 -4.13
N SER A 2 -23.60 0.76 -2.85
CA SER A 2 -22.51 0.71 -1.85
C SER A 2 -22.49 -0.67 -1.16
N TYR A 3 -21.33 -1.31 -1.15
CA TYR A 3 -21.06 -2.67 -0.61
C TYR A 3 -21.05 -2.75 0.93
N ILE A 4 -22.07 -2.20 1.61
CA ILE A 4 -22.21 -2.24 3.08
C ILE A 4 -23.42 -3.10 3.45
N SER A 5 -23.54 -4.33 2.93
CA SER A 5 -24.67 -5.20 3.29
C SER A 5 -24.31 -6.65 3.58
N TYR A 6 -23.03 -7.00 3.73
CA TYR A 6 -22.63 -8.37 4.07
C TYR A 6 -22.18 -8.58 5.52
N CYS A 7 -22.42 -7.63 6.43
CA CYS A 7 -22.09 -7.78 7.85
C CYS A 7 -23.36 -7.87 8.71
N LYS A 8 -24.17 -8.92 8.50
CA LYS A 8 -25.17 -9.40 9.46
C LYS A 8 -25.28 -10.92 9.32
N ILE A 9 -24.51 -11.67 10.10
CA ILE A 9 -24.72 -13.11 10.26
C ILE A 9 -25.13 -13.39 11.70
N VAL A 10 -26.40 -13.77 11.77
CA VAL A 10 -27.15 -14.53 12.77
C VAL A 10 -26.29 -15.32 13.77
N VAL A 11 -26.43 -14.99 15.05
CA VAL A 11 -26.08 -15.88 16.16
C VAL A 11 -27.22 -16.87 16.32
N SER A 12 -26.95 -18.15 16.09
CA SER A 12 -27.86 -19.25 16.45
C SER A 12 -27.12 -20.24 17.32
N ILE A 13 -27.71 -20.45 18.49
CA ILE A 13 -27.28 -21.32 19.57
C ILE A 13 -27.48 -22.77 19.13
N ALA A 14 -26.42 -23.58 19.18
CA ALA A 14 -26.51 -25.03 19.11
C ALA A 14 -25.76 -25.62 20.32
N VAL A 15 -26.54 -26.09 21.28
CA VAL A 15 -26.11 -26.97 22.37
C VAL A 15 -26.01 -28.38 21.80
N LEU A 16 -24.83 -28.99 21.84
CA LEU A 16 -24.69 -30.43 21.65
C LEU A 16 -23.65 -30.99 22.64
N CYS A 17 -24.13 -31.80 23.57
CA CYS A 17 -23.36 -32.67 24.46
C CYS A 17 -22.63 -33.75 23.66
N LEU A 18 -21.32 -33.91 23.82
CA LEU A 18 -20.62 -35.17 23.56
C LEU A 18 -19.41 -35.36 24.50
N LEU A 19 -19.63 -36.23 25.47
CA LEU A 19 -18.78 -37.31 25.99
C LEU A 19 -17.25 -37.18 25.83
N GLY A 20 -16.58 -37.22 26.99
CA GLY A 20 -15.13 -37.34 27.10
C GLY A 20 -14.61 -38.70 26.64
N PHE A 21 -13.60 -38.65 25.78
CA PHE A 21 -12.65 -39.72 25.56
C PHE A 21 -11.25 -39.16 25.77
N ALA A 22 -10.61 -39.61 26.84
CA ALA A 22 -9.17 -39.46 27.03
C ALA A 22 -8.49 -40.44 26.05
N CYS A 23 -7.59 -39.93 25.21
CA CYS A 23 -6.64 -40.75 24.46
C CYS A 23 -5.30 -40.01 24.37
N THR A 24 -4.26 -40.78 24.65
CA THR A 24 -2.86 -40.42 24.88
C THR A 24 -2.17 -39.88 23.63
N SER A 25 -1.36 -38.84 23.82
CA SER A 25 -0.52 -38.22 22.79
C SER A 25 0.61 -39.13 22.33
N PRO A 26 0.84 -39.33 21.02
CA PRO A 26 2.12 -39.75 20.50
C PRO A 26 3.00 -38.53 20.19
N SER A 27 4.25 -38.60 20.62
CA SER A 27 5.32 -37.63 20.37
C SER A 27 5.47 -37.30 18.88
N GLN A 28 5.28 -36.04 18.51
CA GLN A 28 5.69 -35.55 17.20
C GLN A 28 7.16 -35.12 17.25
N GLN A 29 7.97 -35.85 16.49
CA GLN A 29 9.33 -35.47 16.12
C GLN A 29 9.34 -34.08 15.51
N GLN A 30 10.23 -33.27 16.07
CA GLN A 30 10.57 -31.92 15.63
C GLN A 30 11.24 -32.00 14.26
N VAL A 31 10.45 -31.86 13.19
CA VAL A 31 10.99 -31.65 11.84
C VAL A 31 11.44 -30.19 11.75
N SER A 32 12.74 -30.01 11.78
CA SER A 32 13.46 -28.76 11.53
C SER A 32 13.00 -28.12 10.22
N THR A 33 12.25 -27.02 10.31
CA THR A 33 12.00 -26.13 9.17
C THR A 33 13.14 -25.12 9.03
N ASP A 34 14.33 -25.60 8.70
CA ASP A 34 15.34 -24.77 8.04
C ASP A 34 14.99 -24.70 6.55
N LYS A 35 14.03 -23.84 6.19
CA LYS A 35 13.78 -23.45 4.80
C LYS A 35 14.21 -22.00 4.60
N ALA A 36 15.45 -21.89 4.13
CA ALA A 36 15.94 -20.87 3.20
C ALA A 36 15.33 -19.47 3.33
N LEU A 37 15.95 -18.63 4.17
CA LEU A 37 15.97 -17.19 3.94
C LEU A 37 16.47 -16.94 2.51
N ALA A 38 15.56 -16.55 1.62
CA ALA A 38 15.93 -16.10 0.30
C ALA A 38 16.97 -14.97 0.46
N LYS A 39 18.17 -15.16 -0.08
CA LYS A 39 19.18 -14.11 -0.24
C LYS A 39 18.56 -13.00 -1.10
N GLN A 40 17.89 -12.03 -0.48
CA GLN A 40 17.47 -10.82 -1.15
C GLN A 40 18.74 -10.10 -1.61
N GLY A 41 18.92 -9.93 -2.91
CA GLY A 41 20.03 -9.15 -3.48
C GLY A 41 20.03 -7.73 -2.91
N LYS A 42 21.20 -7.10 -2.81
CA LYS A 42 21.30 -5.71 -2.33
C LYS A 42 20.31 -4.81 -3.10
N PRO A 43 19.55 -3.92 -2.42
CA PRO A 43 18.62 -3.03 -3.09
C PRO A 43 19.36 -2.16 -4.11
N LYS A 44 18.73 -1.95 -5.27
CA LYS A 44 19.25 -1.09 -6.32
C LYS A 44 19.36 0.35 -5.79
N ASN A 45 20.47 1.04 -6.03
CA ASN A 45 20.71 2.38 -5.47
C ASN A 45 21.27 3.33 -6.53
N ILE A 46 20.42 3.69 -7.50
CA ILE A 46 20.72 4.74 -8.49
C ILE A 46 20.21 6.07 -7.94
N ALA A 47 21.09 6.83 -7.29
CA ALA A 47 20.74 8.16 -6.79
C ALA A 47 20.50 9.14 -7.95
N TYR A 48 19.41 9.90 -7.86
CA TYR A 48 19.05 10.94 -8.81
C TYR A 48 18.34 12.08 -8.09
N THR A 49 18.55 13.31 -8.53
CA THR A 49 17.82 14.47 -8.00
C THR A 49 17.59 15.46 -9.13
N ASP A 50 16.32 15.69 -9.41
CA ASP A 50 15.84 16.76 -10.28
C ASP A 50 14.78 17.53 -9.49
N THR A 51 15.01 18.83 -9.33
CA THR A 51 14.15 19.71 -8.55
C THR A 51 13.12 20.44 -9.42
N SER A 52 13.15 20.24 -10.74
CA SER A 52 12.24 20.91 -11.68
C SER A 52 10.80 20.39 -11.61
N PHE A 53 10.59 19.19 -11.04
CA PHE A 53 9.28 18.61 -10.75
C PHE A 53 9.31 17.74 -9.48
N LYS A 54 8.14 17.53 -8.87
CA LYS A 54 7.97 16.55 -7.78
C LYS A 54 7.60 15.18 -8.34
N VAL A 55 8.00 14.12 -7.66
CA VAL A 55 7.62 12.74 -7.96
C VAL A 55 6.93 12.10 -6.76
N ILE A 56 5.81 11.45 -7.05
CA ILE A 56 5.07 10.59 -6.13
C ILE A 56 5.23 9.16 -6.66
N HIS A 57 5.65 8.22 -5.82
CA HIS A 57 5.73 6.79 -6.19
C HIS A 57 4.76 5.96 -5.34
N VAL A 58 3.83 5.28 -6.00
CA VAL A 58 2.74 4.52 -5.38
C VAL A 58 2.98 3.02 -5.58
N PHE A 59 3.11 2.31 -4.47
CA PHE A 59 3.25 0.85 -4.38
C PHE A 59 1.87 0.27 -4.10
N VAL A 60 1.26 -0.36 -5.10
CA VAL A 60 -0.04 -1.02 -4.97
C VAL A 60 0.19 -2.51 -4.78
N ALA A 61 0.03 -3.01 -3.55
CA ALA A 61 0.03 -4.44 -3.27
C ALA A 61 -1.31 -5.02 -3.74
N LEU A 62 -1.34 -5.69 -4.90
CA LEU A 62 -2.59 -6.18 -5.48
C LEU A 62 -3.27 -7.19 -4.53
N CYS A 63 -4.60 -7.13 -4.45
CA CYS A 63 -5.41 -7.99 -3.60
C CYS A 63 -5.28 -9.45 -4.03
N ASP A 64 -4.99 -10.37 -3.10
CA ASP A 64 -4.81 -11.78 -3.42
C ASP A 64 -5.40 -12.71 -2.35
N ASN A 65 -6.49 -13.40 -2.67
CA ASN A 65 -7.15 -14.35 -1.76
C ASN A 65 -6.30 -15.58 -1.44
N LYS A 66 -5.31 -15.91 -2.29
CA LYS A 66 -4.54 -17.15 -2.20
C LYS A 66 -3.27 -16.98 -1.39
N TYR A 67 -2.60 -15.83 -1.55
CA TYR A 67 -1.28 -15.59 -0.98
C TYR A 67 -1.24 -14.59 0.17
N GLN A 68 -2.38 -13.97 0.52
CA GLN A 68 -2.48 -13.00 1.61
C GLN A 68 -3.48 -13.47 2.67
N GLY A 69 -3.25 -13.08 3.92
CA GLY A 69 -4.10 -13.34 5.09
C GLY A 69 -5.36 -12.47 5.15
N ILE A 70 -5.93 -12.13 3.99
CA ILE A 70 -7.13 -11.28 3.90
C ILE A 70 -8.41 -12.07 4.12
N VAL A 71 -9.47 -11.37 4.54
CA VAL A 71 -10.83 -11.89 4.38
C VAL A 71 -11.10 -12.02 2.88
N PRO A 72 -11.43 -13.22 2.36
CA PRO A 72 -11.56 -13.40 0.93
C PRO A 72 -12.61 -12.48 0.30
N VAL A 73 -12.24 -11.86 -0.81
CA VAL A 73 -13.14 -11.08 -1.68
C VAL A 73 -13.61 -11.96 -2.85
N PRO A 74 -14.57 -11.53 -3.69
CA PRO A 74 -14.94 -12.30 -4.87
C PRO A 74 -13.72 -12.70 -5.72
N PRO A 75 -13.61 -13.96 -6.20
CA PRO A 75 -12.39 -14.48 -6.82
C PRO A 75 -11.81 -13.63 -7.96
N LYS A 76 -12.69 -13.00 -8.74
CA LYS A 76 -12.31 -12.13 -9.86
C LYS A 76 -11.49 -10.91 -9.43
N ILE A 77 -11.82 -10.31 -8.28
CA ILE A 77 -11.17 -9.08 -7.81
C ILE A 77 -10.07 -9.34 -6.76
N GLY A 78 -9.99 -10.58 -6.26
CA GLY A 78 -8.97 -11.08 -5.34
C GLY A 78 -7.92 -11.97 -6.00
N ASN A 79 -7.69 -11.80 -7.31
CA ASN A 79 -6.59 -12.44 -8.02
C ASN A 79 -5.43 -11.44 -8.15
N GLY A 80 -4.33 -11.67 -7.41
CA GLY A 80 -3.18 -10.77 -7.37
C GLY A 80 -2.33 -10.78 -8.63
N GLN A 81 -2.58 -11.72 -9.55
CA GLN A 81 -1.89 -11.83 -10.84
C GLN A 81 -2.73 -11.25 -12.00
N ASP A 82 -3.96 -10.81 -11.73
CA ASP A 82 -4.86 -10.18 -12.71
C ASP A 82 -5.04 -8.69 -12.39
N PRO A 83 -4.13 -7.81 -12.84
CA PRO A 83 -4.26 -6.38 -12.60
C PRO A 83 -5.54 -5.81 -13.20
N ASP A 84 -6.11 -6.44 -14.24
CA ASP A 84 -7.25 -5.87 -14.95
C ASP A 84 -8.53 -5.83 -14.13
N ASN A 85 -8.70 -6.83 -13.27
CA ASN A 85 -9.88 -6.95 -12.42
C ASN A 85 -9.56 -6.72 -10.93
N ASN A 86 -8.30 -6.51 -10.56
CA ASN A 86 -7.92 -6.44 -9.15
C ASN A 86 -8.59 -5.30 -8.39
N LEU A 87 -9.03 -5.58 -7.16
CA LEU A 87 -9.71 -4.64 -6.26
C LEU A 87 -8.96 -3.31 -6.09
N TYR A 88 -7.65 -3.33 -5.91
CA TYR A 88 -6.86 -2.12 -5.61
C TYR A 88 -6.32 -1.42 -6.87
N TRP A 89 -6.58 -1.97 -8.06
CA TRP A 89 -6.00 -1.46 -9.31
C TRP A 89 -7.02 -1.30 -10.43
N GLY A 90 -7.58 -2.39 -10.92
CA GLY A 90 -8.46 -2.44 -12.10
C GLY A 90 -9.92 -2.12 -11.82
N CYS A 91 -10.42 -2.40 -10.61
CA CYS A 91 -11.77 -2.03 -10.19
C CYS A 91 -12.01 -0.52 -10.22
N ASP A 92 -13.28 -0.09 -10.15
CA ASP A 92 -13.67 1.32 -10.31
C ASP A 92 -12.92 2.31 -9.41
N ASN A 93 -12.69 1.91 -8.14
CA ASN A 93 -11.95 2.70 -7.16
C ASN A 93 -10.48 2.25 -7.00
N GLY A 94 -9.99 1.36 -7.87
CA GLY A 94 -8.59 0.96 -7.93
C GLY A 94 -7.71 2.09 -8.49
N VAL A 95 -6.42 2.09 -8.16
CA VAL A 95 -5.49 3.20 -8.48
C VAL A 95 -5.46 3.52 -9.97
N ARG A 96 -5.31 2.51 -10.84
CA ARG A 96 -5.31 2.73 -12.28
C ARG A 96 -6.61 3.36 -12.76
N THR A 97 -7.74 2.75 -12.43
CA THR A 97 -9.03 3.18 -12.96
C THR A 97 -9.44 4.55 -12.44
N TYR A 98 -9.22 4.81 -11.14
CA TYR A 98 -9.53 6.08 -10.52
C TYR A 98 -8.68 7.23 -11.07
N PHE A 99 -7.35 7.05 -11.15
CA PHE A 99 -6.46 8.10 -11.68
C PHE A 99 -6.63 8.31 -13.19
N LYS A 100 -6.97 7.28 -13.98
CA LYS A 100 -7.30 7.46 -15.41
C LYS A 100 -8.57 8.28 -15.62
N LYS A 101 -9.55 8.20 -14.72
CA LYS A 101 -10.79 8.99 -14.75
C LYS A 101 -10.62 10.39 -14.14
N SER A 102 -9.51 10.66 -13.44
CA SER A 102 -9.27 11.94 -12.78
C SER A 102 -9.15 13.09 -13.79
N LYS A 103 -9.71 14.25 -13.42
CA LYS A 103 -9.56 15.49 -14.18
C LYS A 103 -8.18 16.12 -13.98
N ASP A 104 -7.49 15.80 -12.89
CA ASP A 104 -6.21 16.42 -12.52
C ASP A 104 -5.01 15.69 -13.11
N TRP A 105 -5.18 14.40 -13.43
CA TRP A 105 -4.12 13.53 -13.90
C TRP A 105 -4.32 13.12 -15.36
N GLN A 106 -3.21 13.01 -16.08
CA GLN A 106 -3.16 12.47 -17.42
C GLN A 106 -2.20 11.29 -17.43
N LEU A 107 -2.68 10.12 -17.87
CA LEU A 107 -1.81 8.98 -18.13
C LEU A 107 -0.91 9.30 -19.33
N VAL A 108 0.40 9.17 -19.15
CA VAL A 108 1.40 9.48 -20.19
C VAL A 108 2.27 8.29 -20.59
N LYS A 109 2.33 7.24 -19.77
CA LYS A 109 3.04 6.00 -20.08
C LYS A 109 2.42 4.81 -19.35
N THR A 110 2.32 3.68 -20.04
CA THR A 110 2.04 2.37 -19.47
C THR A 110 3.21 1.45 -19.80
N GLN A 111 3.64 0.63 -18.85
CA GLN A 111 4.77 -0.27 -19.02
C GLN A 111 4.55 -1.58 -18.28
N LYS A 112 4.82 -2.71 -18.93
CA LYS A 112 5.06 -3.98 -18.25
C LYS A 112 6.50 -3.98 -17.73
N VAL A 113 6.69 -4.22 -16.43
CA VAL A 113 8.00 -4.04 -15.79
C VAL A 113 8.70 -5.37 -15.56
N SER A 114 8.08 -6.28 -14.81
CA SER A 114 8.68 -7.57 -14.47
C SER A 114 7.60 -8.60 -14.13
N ARG A 115 7.99 -9.74 -13.53
CA ARG A 115 7.05 -10.70 -12.97
C ARG A 115 6.44 -10.23 -11.64
N MET A 116 7.15 -9.38 -10.88
CA MET A 116 6.68 -8.88 -9.59
C MET A 116 5.95 -7.54 -9.71
N ILE A 117 6.31 -6.72 -10.69
CA ILE A 117 5.59 -5.47 -11.02
C ILE A 117 4.91 -5.69 -12.37
N LEU A 118 3.62 -5.99 -12.32
CA LEU A 118 2.84 -6.43 -13.48
C LEU A 118 2.56 -5.27 -14.44
N GLU A 119 2.29 -4.09 -13.89
CA GLU A 119 2.01 -2.87 -14.64
C GLU A 119 2.56 -1.66 -13.89
N ARG A 120 3.23 -0.76 -14.62
CA ARG A 120 3.63 0.57 -14.17
C ARG A 120 2.94 1.63 -15.00
N LEU A 121 2.33 2.59 -14.33
CA LEU A 121 1.69 3.74 -14.93
C LEU A 121 2.43 5.01 -14.54
N VAL A 122 2.68 5.87 -15.51
CA VAL A 122 3.20 7.22 -15.27
C VAL A 122 2.09 8.20 -15.61
N PHE A 123 1.67 8.96 -14.61
CA PHE A 123 0.75 10.07 -14.75
C PHE A 123 1.50 11.39 -14.61
N LYS A 124 1.08 12.37 -15.40
CA LYS A 124 1.50 13.77 -15.26
C LYS A 124 0.32 14.57 -14.74
N HIS A 125 0.56 15.41 -13.73
CA HIS A 125 -0.46 16.36 -13.29
C HIS A 125 -0.68 17.43 -14.38
N ARG A 126 -1.93 17.75 -14.70
CA ARG A 126 -2.25 18.63 -15.85
C ARG A 126 -1.76 20.05 -15.69
N THR A 127 -1.83 20.59 -14.47
CA THR A 127 -1.53 22.01 -14.18
C THR A 127 -0.33 22.23 -13.26
N LYS A 128 0.31 21.17 -12.77
CA LYS A 128 1.41 21.24 -11.78
C LYS A 128 2.59 20.43 -12.30
N LYS A 129 3.81 20.82 -11.93
CA LYS A 129 5.04 20.08 -12.30
C LYS A 129 5.21 18.87 -11.37
N VAL A 130 4.35 17.87 -11.54
CA VAL A 130 4.31 16.66 -10.71
C VAL A 130 4.11 15.44 -11.59
N TYR A 131 4.90 14.40 -11.33
CA TYR A 131 4.68 13.05 -11.83
C TYR A 131 4.20 12.14 -10.71
N LEU A 132 3.27 11.24 -11.04
CA LEU A 132 2.89 10.12 -10.21
C LEU A 132 3.23 8.85 -10.96
N VAL A 133 4.07 8.02 -10.37
CA VAL A 133 4.38 6.68 -10.85
C VAL A 133 3.63 5.72 -9.95
N ALA A 134 2.84 4.81 -10.53
CA ALA A 134 2.11 3.80 -9.78
C ALA A 134 2.46 2.41 -10.31
N ASP A 135 2.82 1.52 -9.38
CA ASP A 135 3.21 0.15 -9.65
C ASP A 135 2.19 -0.82 -9.08
N ALA A 136 1.64 -1.67 -9.96
CA ALA A 136 0.84 -2.81 -9.59
C ALA A 136 1.74 -4.00 -9.28
N TRP A 137 1.95 -4.25 -7.99
CA TRP A 137 2.74 -5.38 -7.53
C TRP A 137 1.89 -6.64 -7.48
N ASP A 138 2.40 -7.72 -8.06
CA ASP A 138 1.82 -9.05 -7.95
C ASP A 138 1.47 -9.34 -6.48
N GLY A 139 0.23 -9.71 -6.21
CA GLY A 139 -0.25 -9.92 -4.84
C GLY A 139 0.48 -11.03 -4.09
N GLN A 140 1.09 -11.99 -4.80
CA GLN A 140 1.99 -12.98 -4.21
C GLN A 140 3.29 -12.35 -3.67
N SER A 141 3.69 -11.21 -4.22
CA SER A 141 4.95 -10.52 -3.91
C SER A 141 4.82 -9.48 -2.80
N ILE A 142 3.77 -9.54 -1.97
CA ILE A 142 3.47 -8.51 -0.95
C ILE A 142 4.64 -8.26 0.02
N GLU A 143 5.37 -9.30 0.45
CA GLU A 143 6.57 -9.13 1.28
C GLU A 143 7.64 -8.28 0.58
N LYS A 144 7.84 -8.51 -0.73
CA LYS A 144 8.77 -7.72 -1.54
C LYS A 144 8.26 -6.29 -1.74
N THR A 145 6.97 -6.10 -1.94
CA THR A 145 6.34 -4.77 -2.05
C THR A 145 6.54 -3.96 -0.78
N THR A 146 6.27 -4.57 0.39
CA THR A 146 6.42 -3.93 1.70
C THR A 146 7.89 -3.60 1.97
N THR A 147 8.82 -4.52 1.71
CA THR A 147 10.25 -4.28 1.90
C THR A 147 10.79 -3.20 0.97
N ASP A 148 10.41 -3.17 -0.30
CA ASP A 148 10.84 -2.14 -1.25
C ASP A 148 10.24 -0.76 -0.95
N PHE A 149 8.99 -0.71 -0.50
CA PHE A 149 8.39 0.52 0.01
C PHE A 149 9.20 1.06 1.19
N LEU A 150 9.56 0.22 2.16
CA LEU A 150 10.34 0.65 3.34
C LEU A 150 11.78 1.03 2.97
N TYR A 151 12.44 0.27 2.08
CA TYR A 151 13.77 0.63 1.57
C TYR A 151 13.77 1.93 0.75
N SER A 152 12.67 2.22 0.05
CA SER A 152 12.48 3.50 -0.62
C SER A 152 12.37 4.63 0.39
N ASN A 153 11.60 4.45 1.47
CA ASN A 153 11.45 5.44 2.54
C ASN A 153 12.79 5.76 3.21
N SER A 154 13.61 4.74 3.46
CA SER A 154 14.94 4.91 4.06
C SER A 154 16.02 5.41 3.09
N GLY A 155 15.72 5.47 1.79
CA GLY A 155 16.68 5.85 0.75
C GLY A 155 17.74 4.78 0.43
N GLN A 156 17.54 3.54 0.89
CA GLN A 156 18.39 2.40 0.57
C GLN A 156 18.07 1.79 -0.81
N LEU A 157 16.82 1.93 -1.27
CA LEU A 157 16.40 1.61 -2.64
C LEU A 157 16.15 2.90 -3.41
N LYS A 158 16.79 3.04 -4.57
CA LYS A 158 16.65 4.18 -5.48
C LYS A 158 16.74 3.69 -6.92
N ASP A 159 15.84 4.17 -7.76
CA ASP A 159 15.89 3.91 -9.20
C ASP A 159 15.35 5.10 -10.01
N THR A 160 15.46 5.00 -11.32
CA THR A 160 14.94 5.98 -12.27
C THR A 160 14.19 5.31 -13.41
N ILE A 161 13.32 6.07 -14.07
CA ILE A 161 12.70 5.69 -15.33
C ILE A 161 12.87 6.80 -16.36
N HIS A 162 12.90 6.42 -17.64
CA HIS A 162 12.95 7.37 -18.75
C HIS A 162 11.56 7.60 -19.35
N TYR A 163 11.22 8.87 -19.57
CA TYR A 163 10.02 9.32 -20.28
C TYR A 163 10.30 10.63 -21.04
N ASN A 164 10.09 10.68 -22.35
CA ASN A 164 10.26 11.87 -23.20
C ASN A 164 11.55 12.68 -22.91
N LYS A 165 12.70 12.00 -22.92
CA LYS A 165 14.04 12.57 -22.61
C LYS A 165 14.21 13.06 -21.16
N GLN A 166 13.18 12.97 -20.32
CA GLN A 166 13.26 13.22 -18.88
C GLN A 166 13.61 11.93 -18.15
N ILE A 167 14.38 12.07 -17.07
CA ILE A 167 14.65 11.01 -16.11
C ILE A 167 13.79 11.31 -14.89
N ILE A 168 12.90 10.39 -14.53
CA ILE A 168 12.01 10.50 -13.37
C ILE A 168 12.59 9.60 -12.29
N GLY A 169 12.94 10.19 -11.14
CA GLY A 169 13.43 9.45 -9.98
C GLY A 169 12.28 8.76 -9.24
N ILE A 170 12.35 7.44 -9.13
CA ILE A 170 11.38 6.61 -8.39
C ILE A 170 12.04 6.03 -7.14
N ASP A 171 11.27 5.26 -6.37
CA ASP A 171 11.71 4.69 -5.09
C ASP A 171 12.23 5.80 -4.16
N GLY A 172 13.37 5.61 -3.51
CA GLY A 172 13.95 6.64 -2.64
C GLY A 172 14.38 7.93 -3.35
N ASN A 173 14.27 8.05 -4.68
CA ASN A 173 14.42 9.35 -5.34
C ASN A 173 13.12 10.20 -5.30
N ALA A 174 11.96 9.58 -5.06
CA ALA A 174 10.68 10.28 -4.97
C ALA A 174 10.54 11.05 -3.64
N GLN A 175 9.77 12.15 -3.67
CA GLN A 175 9.53 12.99 -2.48
C GLN A 175 8.38 12.46 -1.62
N LEU A 176 7.38 11.84 -2.24
CA LEU A 176 6.26 11.18 -1.56
C LEU A 176 6.18 9.72 -2.00
N LEU A 177 6.12 8.84 -1.00
CA LEU A 177 5.95 7.40 -1.19
C LEU A 177 4.58 6.98 -0.65
N ALA A 178 3.80 6.25 -1.45
CA ALA A 178 2.51 5.74 -1.01
C ALA A 178 2.48 4.22 -1.07
N TYR A 179 1.95 3.59 -0.02
CA TYR A 179 1.59 2.18 -0.01
C TYR A 179 0.07 2.05 0.07
N ILE A 180 -0.52 1.19 -0.76
CA ILE A 180 -1.96 0.95 -0.79
C ILE A 180 -2.24 -0.54 -1.05
N GLY A 181 -3.09 -1.14 -0.22
CA GLY A 181 -3.49 -2.54 -0.33
C GLY A 181 -3.60 -3.22 1.03
N HIS A 182 -3.44 -4.55 1.06
CA HIS A 182 -3.37 -5.30 2.31
C HIS A 182 -2.15 -4.90 3.15
N ASP A 183 -2.26 -4.95 4.48
CA ASP A 183 -1.11 -4.76 5.36
C ASP A 183 -0.33 -6.07 5.45
N GLY A 184 0.72 -6.20 4.64
CA GLY A 184 1.56 -7.40 4.64
C GLY A 184 2.21 -7.69 5.99
N LEU A 185 2.43 -6.68 6.84
CA LEU A 185 3.01 -6.88 8.18
C LEU A 185 2.04 -7.54 9.17
N MET A 186 0.77 -7.73 8.76
CA MET A 186 -0.16 -8.62 9.47
C MET A 186 0.07 -10.10 9.15
N ASP A 187 0.74 -10.42 8.03
CA ASP A 187 0.95 -11.77 7.53
C ASP A 187 2.37 -12.29 7.82
N PHE A 188 3.36 -11.39 7.86
CA PHE A 188 4.77 -11.73 8.01
C PHE A 188 5.54 -10.73 8.88
N GLN A 189 6.73 -11.13 9.31
CA GLN A 189 7.68 -10.27 10.02
C GLN A 189 8.89 -9.96 9.12
N LEU A 190 9.42 -8.75 9.24
CA LEU A 190 10.63 -8.33 8.53
C LEU A 190 11.82 -8.27 9.49
N SER A 191 12.94 -8.88 9.11
CA SER A 191 14.21 -8.83 9.86
C SER A 191 15.18 -7.78 9.30
N ASN A 192 14.85 -7.17 8.17
CA ASN A 192 15.67 -6.17 7.49
C ASN A 192 15.77 -4.88 8.32
N SER A 193 16.90 -4.18 8.18
CA SER A 193 17.08 -2.85 8.76
C SER A 193 16.78 -1.75 7.73
N PHE A 194 15.91 -0.82 8.13
CA PHE A 194 15.43 0.28 7.28
C PHE A 194 15.97 1.63 7.75
N LYS A 195 17.21 1.66 8.26
CA LYS A 195 17.84 2.90 8.72
C LYS A 195 18.00 3.88 7.56
N ASN A 196 17.61 5.13 7.79
CA ASN A 196 17.80 6.22 6.84
C ASN A 196 19.26 6.28 6.37
N ALA A 197 19.47 6.09 5.06
CA ALA A 197 20.78 5.89 4.47
C ALA A 197 21.32 7.14 3.75
N ASP A 198 20.52 8.19 3.59
CA ASP A 198 20.90 9.36 2.79
C ASP A 198 20.55 10.72 3.41
N GLY A 199 20.13 10.73 4.68
CA GLY A 199 19.83 11.95 5.43
C GLY A 199 18.55 12.66 5.00
N LYS A 200 17.79 12.13 4.04
CA LYS A 200 16.55 12.76 3.54
C LYS A 200 15.32 12.23 4.27
N THR A 201 14.45 13.13 4.70
CA THR A 201 13.09 12.79 5.17
C THR A 201 12.16 12.72 3.96
N ARG A 202 11.51 11.58 3.77
CA ARG A 202 10.47 11.39 2.74
C ARG A 202 9.11 11.45 3.40
N ASP A 203 8.15 12.03 2.69
CA ASP A 203 6.76 11.96 3.09
C ASP A 203 6.20 10.59 2.71
N CYS A 204 5.30 10.04 3.53
CA CYS A 204 4.64 8.79 3.20
C CYS A 204 3.14 8.75 3.52
N ILE A 205 2.40 8.00 2.70
CA ILE A 205 0.99 7.66 2.91
C ILE A 205 0.88 6.13 2.93
N ILE A 206 0.25 5.55 3.95
CA ILE A 206 0.12 4.10 4.11
C ILE A 206 -1.36 3.76 4.30
N LEU A 207 -2.04 3.44 3.20
CA LEU A 207 -3.43 3.01 3.19
C LEU A 207 -3.49 1.48 3.23
N ALA A 208 -3.41 0.94 4.44
CA ALA A 208 -3.56 -0.48 4.74
C ALA A 208 -4.18 -0.62 6.14
N CYS A 209 -4.70 -1.80 6.50
CA CYS A 209 -5.35 -2.04 7.80
C CYS A 209 -4.38 -1.92 8.97
N ILE A 210 -4.72 -1.11 9.99
CA ILE A 210 -3.96 -0.98 11.25
C ILE A 210 -2.49 -0.55 10.99
N SER A 211 -2.26 0.15 9.87
CA SER A 211 -0.91 0.42 9.36
C SER A 211 -0.06 1.26 10.31
N LYS A 212 -0.66 2.12 11.14
CA LYS A 212 0.08 2.86 12.18
C LYS A 212 0.82 1.90 13.10
N LYS A 213 0.14 0.89 13.64
CA LYS A 213 0.76 -0.05 14.60
C LYS A 213 1.90 -0.84 13.96
N TYR A 214 1.69 -1.39 12.78
CA TYR A 214 2.65 -2.29 12.15
C TYR A 214 3.83 -1.57 11.50
N PHE A 215 3.61 -0.38 10.91
CA PHE A 215 4.66 0.34 10.20
C PHE A 215 5.49 1.28 11.08
N THR A 216 5.03 1.69 12.27
CA THR A 216 5.70 2.73 13.11
C THR A 216 7.20 2.46 13.28
N GLY A 217 7.58 1.26 13.73
CA GLY A 217 8.99 0.95 13.98
C GLY A 217 9.87 1.04 12.73
N PHE A 218 9.33 0.75 11.55
CA PHE A 218 10.06 0.83 10.29
C PHE A 218 10.11 2.25 9.72
N VAL A 219 9.00 2.99 9.82
CA VAL A 219 8.89 4.41 9.44
C VAL A 219 9.84 5.28 10.28
N ASP A 220 9.96 4.97 11.58
CA ASP A 220 10.89 5.65 12.49
C ASP A 220 12.35 5.38 12.12
N GLN A 221 12.72 4.12 11.83
CA GLN A 221 14.05 3.78 11.33
C GLN A 221 14.39 4.52 10.03
N ALA A 222 13.42 4.61 9.12
CA ALA A 222 13.56 5.31 7.85
C ALA A 222 13.61 6.84 8.00
N LYS A 223 13.30 7.37 9.18
CA LYS A 223 13.09 8.80 9.44
C LYS A 223 12.10 9.43 8.47
N ALA A 224 11.09 8.67 8.05
CA ALA A 224 10.03 9.18 7.17
C ALA A 224 8.98 9.99 7.96
N ASN A 225 8.18 10.77 7.23
CA ASN A 225 7.10 11.61 7.74
C ASN A 225 5.74 11.05 7.28
N PRO A 226 5.00 10.32 8.14
CA PRO A 226 3.70 9.78 7.78
C PRO A 226 2.64 10.88 7.73
N LEU A 227 2.16 11.18 6.52
CA LEU A 227 1.06 12.11 6.26
C LEU A 227 -0.30 11.47 6.56
N ILE A 228 -0.47 10.22 6.17
CA ILE A 228 -1.67 9.43 6.45
C ILE A 228 -1.29 7.97 6.69
N TRP A 229 -1.83 7.39 7.75
CA TRP A 229 -1.85 5.96 8.04
C TRP A 229 -3.06 5.64 8.93
N THR A 230 -3.32 4.37 9.20
CA THR A 230 -4.59 3.95 9.80
C THR A 230 -4.44 3.32 11.18
N THR A 231 -5.46 3.49 12.01
CA THR A 231 -5.53 2.91 13.36
C THR A 231 -6.34 1.61 13.41
N GLY A 232 -7.08 1.29 12.35
CA GLY A 232 -8.06 0.21 12.31
C GLY A 232 -8.16 -0.45 10.93
N LEU A 233 -9.09 -1.38 10.79
CA LEU A 233 -9.41 -1.98 9.49
C LEU A 233 -9.95 -0.91 8.54
N MET A 234 -9.48 -0.93 7.29
CA MET A 234 -9.91 0.04 6.27
C MET A 234 -10.17 -0.62 4.93
N CYS A 235 -10.91 0.07 4.06
CA CYS A 235 -10.97 -0.25 2.63
C CYS A 235 -9.93 0.60 1.88
N PRO A 236 -8.79 0.03 1.43
CA PRO A 236 -7.68 0.78 0.84
C PRO A 236 -7.93 1.05 -0.64
N GLU A 237 -8.74 2.07 -0.92
CA GLU A 237 -9.13 2.48 -2.28
C GLU A 237 -8.58 3.86 -2.65
N ALA A 238 -8.48 4.11 -3.96
CA ALA A 238 -7.71 5.21 -4.52
C ALA A 238 -8.27 6.60 -4.24
N TYR A 239 -9.56 6.74 -3.90
CA TYR A 239 -10.14 8.06 -3.61
C TYR A 239 -9.49 8.74 -2.41
N THR A 240 -9.09 7.99 -1.37
CA THR A 240 -8.43 8.55 -0.19
C THR A 240 -7.03 9.00 -0.56
N LEU A 241 -6.32 8.18 -1.35
CA LEU A 241 -4.99 8.51 -1.85
C LEU A 241 -5.02 9.76 -2.74
N HIS A 242 -5.96 9.80 -3.68
CA HIS A 242 -6.11 10.91 -4.62
C HIS A 242 -6.29 12.24 -3.91
N ASP A 243 -7.24 12.34 -2.99
CA ASP A 243 -7.55 13.61 -2.33
C ASP A 243 -6.45 14.01 -1.35
N ALA A 244 -5.79 13.05 -0.68
CA ALA A 244 -4.60 13.33 0.12
C ALA A 244 -3.44 13.89 -0.73
N ILE A 245 -3.19 13.29 -1.89
CA ILE A 245 -2.18 13.76 -2.86
C ILE A 245 -2.52 15.17 -3.35
N THR A 246 -3.78 15.50 -3.58
CA THR A 246 -4.20 16.86 -3.93
C THR A 246 -3.76 17.87 -2.87
N GLY A 247 -3.97 17.57 -1.58
CA GLY A 247 -3.48 18.42 -0.49
C GLY A 247 -1.96 18.54 -0.47
N TYR A 248 -1.27 17.43 -0.67
CA TYR A 248 0.19 17.38 -0.72
C TYR A 248 0.77 18.28 -1.83
N ILE A 249 0.21 18.20 -3.04
CA ILE A 249 0.64 18.99 -4.20
C ILE A 249 0.37 20.48 -3.98
N ASN A 250 -0.70 20.80 -3.23
CA ASN A 250 -1.04 22.17 -2.84
C ASN A 250 -0.24 22.68 -1.63
N GLN A 251 0.70 21.89 -1.09
CA GLN A 251 1.54 22.25 0.06
C GLN A 251 0.71 22.58 1.32
N GLU A 252 -0.39 21.86 1.48
CA GLU A 252 -1.22 22.00 2.67
C GLU A 252 -0.54 21.39 3.90
N THR A 253 -1.03 21.75 5.09
CA THR A 253 -0.55 21.17 6.34
C THR A 253 -0.88 19.67 6.41
N ASN A 254 -0.11 18.90 7.19
CA ASN A 254 -0.37 17.48 7.43
C ASN A 254 -1.82 17.22 7.89
N GLU A 255 -2.36 18.07 8.76
CA GLU A 255 -3.76 17.97 9.21
C GLU A 255 -4.76 18.19 8.08
N SER A 256 -4.50 19.16 7.19
CA SER A 256 -5.35 19.41 6.02
C SER A 256 -5.31 18.26 5.01
N ILE A 257 -4.12 17.71 4.76
CA ILE A 257 -3.90 16.51 3.93
C ILE A 257 -4.70 15.33 4.50
N ARG A 258 -4.58 15.08 5.81
CA ARG A 258 -5.38 14.07 6.51
C ARG A 258 -6.87 14.34 6.35
N ASN A 259 -7.32 15.58 6.57
CA ASN A 259 -8.74 15.93 6.49
C ASN A 259 -9.31 15.70 5.08
N ARG A 260 -8.53 15.94 4.01
CA ARG A 260 -8.92 15.54 2.65
C ARG A 260 -9.15 14.04 2.53
N GLY A 261 -8.20 13.23 3.03
CA GLY A 261 -8.33 11.78 3.06
C GLY A 261 -9.55 11.29 3.85
N VAL A 262 -9.82 11.91 5.01
CA VAL A 262 -10.98 11.66 5.88
C VAL A 262 -12.30 11.95 5.16
N LEU A 263 -12.41 13.11 4.50
CA LEU A 263 -13.61 13.51 3.78
C LEU A 263 -13.87 12.58 2.60
N ALA A 264 -12.83 12.24 1.84
CA ALA A 264 -12.92 11.26 0.77
C ALA A 264 -13.36 9.89 1.29
N TYR A 265 -12.72 9.39 2.35
CA TYR A 265 -13.08 8.09 2.93
C TYR A 265 -14.53 8.05 3.41
N ASN A 266 -14.96 9.06 4.16
CA ASN A 266 -16.34 9.16 4.63
C ASN A 266 -17.35 9.21 3.47
N LYS A 267 -17.05 9.95 2.39
CA LYS A 267 -17.92 10.04 1.21
C LYS A 267 -18.18 8.68 0.56
N TYR A 268 -17.15 7.85 0.41
CA TYR A 268 -17.26 6.56 -0.28
C TYR A 268 -17.72 5.43 0.65
N GLN A 269 -17.15 5.36 1.87
CA GLN A 269 -17.42 4.29 2.83
C GLN A 269 -18.62 4.57 3.73
N LYS A 270 -19.14 5.81 3.75
CA LYS A 270 -20.36 6.18 4.49
C LYS A 270 -20.32 5.78 5.97
N CYS A 271 -19.13 5.76 6.57
CA CYS A 271 -18.92 5.32 7.94
C CYS A 271 -19.20 6.40 9.00
N GLY A 272 -19.47 7.64 8.58
CA GLY A 272 -19.58 8.80 9.45
C GLY A 272 -18.23 9.49 9.68
N ILE A 273 -18.27 10.81 9.79
CA ILE A 273 -17.04 11.64 9.84
C ILE A 273 -16.17 11.32 11.05
N LYS A 274 -16.77 11.07 12.22
CA LYS A 274 -16.04 10.72 13.45
C LYS A 274 -15.30 9.40 13.31
N ALA A 275 -15.91 8.40 12.68
CA ALA A 275 -15.26 7.11 12.43
C ALA A 275 -14.09 7.26 11.44
N ALA A 276 -14.28 8.02 10.36
CA ALA A 276 -13.21 8.31 9.40
C ALA A 276 -12.04 9.08 10.04
N GLN A 277 -12.32 10.04 10.91
CA GLN A 277 -11.32 10.79 11.68
C GLN A 277 -10.56 9.91 12.68
N GLY A 278 -11.25 8.98 13.36
CA GLY A 278 -10.60 8.03 14.25
C GLY A 278 -9.73 7.02 13.50
N LEU A 279 -10.12 6.67 12.27
CA LEU A 279 -9.41 5.71 11.42
C LEU A 279 -8.16 6.29 10.78
N LEU A 280 -8.26 7.43 10.09
CA LEU A 280 -7.15 8.06 9.38
C LEU A 280 -6.47 9.08 10.28
N VAL A 281 -5.18 8.89 10.54
CA VAL A 281 -4.38 9.77 11.41
C VAL A 281 -3.11 10.22 10.68
N SER A 282 -2.46 11.25 11.20
CA SER A 282 -1.24 11.84 10.64
C SER A 282 -0.20 11.99 11.74
N GLY A 283 1.07 12.01 11.36
CA GLY A 283 2.17 12.17 12.30
C GLY A 283 2.42 10.92 13.14
N ARG A 284 3.50 10.96 13.90
CA ARG A 284 3.95 9.90 14.81
C ARG A 284 3.00 9.77 15.99
#